data_AF-A0A7W1YDI5-F1
#
_entry.id   AF-A0A7W1YDI5-F1
#
_cell.length_a   1.000
_cell.length_b   1.000
_cell.length_c   1.000
_cell.angle_alpha   90.00
_cell.angle_beta   90.00
_cell.angle_gamma   90.00
#
_symmetry.space_group_name_H-M   'P 1'
#
loop_
_entity.id
_entity.type
_entity.pdbx_description
1 polymer ?
#
loop_
_entity_poly.entity_id
_entity_poly.type
_entity_poly.pdbx_seq_one_letter_code
_entity_poly.pdbx_strand_id
1 'polypeptide(L)'
;MTMEEILLSAPAILAELTEELVRRADEEFRKNSTSQSTACFFLAIRSTSLLLGMSKLLLPETRDSSEVLVRGFLEARDLLMTFRFDEKGTRNKITFWFDGKLGTSWKPDHKKCEQFMERLGHGGSRLATKWSQMTTLAHPTRFAAQNSVYAAALWAANPPRIEDYISMMEPKIADYLTSIATIIVIATIDMPGLISLGCDLDRMPNIDKFREDVCRVVLPILNKRDSDLPSSSYRSS
;
A
#
# COMPACT_ATOMS: atom_id res chain seq x y z
N MET A 1 -15.55 17.63 -3.20
CA MET A 1 -14.61 16.52 -3.00
C MET A 1 -14.88 15.44 -4.03
N THR A 2 -14.18 15.53 -5.15
CA THR A 2 -14.11 14.54 -6.22
C THR A 2 -12.85 13.67 -6.06
N MET A 3 -12.73 12.57 -6.80
CA MET A 3 -11.51 11.74 -6.79
C MET A 3 -10.28 12.51 -7.27
N GLU A 4 -10.44 13.43 -8.23
CA GLU A 4 -9.38 14.30 -8.73
C GLU A 4 -8.88 15.27 -7.65
N GLU A 5 -9.79 15.90 -6.90
CA GLU A 5 -9.44 16.77 -5.77
C GLU A 5 -8.68 15.99 -4.69
N ILE A 6 -9.10 14.75 -4.39
CA ILE A 6 -8.39 13.87 -3.45
C ILE A 6 -6.99 13.53 -4.01
N LEU A 7 -6.87 13.19 -5.29
CA LEU A 7 -5.59 12.90 -5.94
C LEU A 7 -4.63 14.09 -5.90
N LEU A 8 -5.12 15.31 -6.13
CA LEU A 8 -4.32 16.52 -6.05
C LEU A 8 -3.80 16.80 -4.63
N SER A 9 -4.52 16.37 -3.60
CA SER A 9 -4.07 16.50 -2.20
C SER A 9 -3.06 15.43 -1.76
N ALA A 10 -3.03 14.27 -2.43
CA ALA A 10 -2.21 13.12 -2.04
C ALA A 10 -0.71 13.42 -1.79
N PRO A 11 -0.03 14.27 -2.59
CA PRO A 11 1.37 14.63 -2.33
C PRO A 11 1.58 15.34 -0.98
N ALA A 12 0.68 16.25 -0.60
CA ALA A 12 0.77 16.95 0.69
C ALA A 12 0.57 15.98 1.86
N ILE A 13 -0.40 15.07 1.74
CA ILE A 13 -0.66 14.02 2.73
C ILE A 13 0.55 13.10 2.92
N LEU A 14 1.18 12.69 1.82
CA LEU A 14 2.40 11.87 1.89
C LEU A 14 3.58 12.64 2.48
N ALA A 15 3.68 13.95 2.26
CA ALA A 15 4.72 14.78 2.84
C ALA A 15 4.56 14.89 4.37
N GLU A 16 3.35 15.21 4.85
CA GLU A 16 3.02 15.24 6.29
C GLU A 16 3.35 13.90 6.97
N LEU A 17 2.85 12.79 6.40
CA LEU A 17 3.09 11.46 6.93
C LEU A 17 4.58 11.10 6.92
N THR A 18 5.30 11.39 5.84
CA THR A 18 6.72 11.05 5.73
C THR A 18 7.57 11.87 6.70
N GLU A 19 7.29 13.16 6.88
CA GLU A 19 8.01 14.01 7.82
C GLU A 19 7.90 13.46 9.24
N GLU A 20 6.68 13.11 9.67
CA GLU A 20 6.47 12.58 11.01
C GLU A 20 7.09 11.18 11.20
N LEU A 21 6.95 10.30 10.20
CA LEU A 21 7.59 8.99 10.23
C LEU A 21 9.11 9.08 10.32
N VAL A 22 9.75 10.00 9.58
CA VAL A 22 11.20 10.21 9.62
C VAL A 22 11.65 10.74 10.98
N ARG A 23 10.92 11.72 11.55
CA ARG A 23 11.22 12.26 12.88
C ARG A 23 11.19 11.15 13.95
N ARG A 24 10.10 10.39 14.00
CA ARG A 24 9.95 9.28 14.97
C ARG A 24 10.95 8.15 14.71
N ALA A 25 11.24 7.85 13.44
CA ALA A 25 12.24 6.86 13.08
C ALA A 25 13.63 7.22 13.61
N ASP A 26 14.07 8.47 13.47
CA ASP A 26 15.37 8.93 13.99
C ASP A 26 15.44 8.79 15.52
N GLU A 27 14.37 9.15 16.24
CA GLU A 27 14.29 8.99 17.70
C GLU A 27 14.39 7.52 18.14
N GLU A 28 13.64 6.61 17.50
CA GLU A 28 13.66 5.19 17.85
C GLU A 28 14.96 4.50 17.39
N PHE A 29 15.49 4.88 16.23
CA PHE A 29 16.76 4.35 15.70
C PHE A 29 17.93 4.68 16.62
N ARG A 30 18.01 5.92 17.14
CA ARG A 30 19.06 6.32 18.10
C ARG A 30 18.96 5.58 19.44
N LYS A 31 17.75 5.23 19.88
CA LYS A 31 17.55 4.43 21.11
C LYS A 31 17.96 2.98 20.89
N ASN A 32 17.47 2.37 19.82
CA ASN A 32 17.79 0.99 19.45
C ASN A 32 17.50 0.75 17.95
N SER A 33 18.57 0.64 17.17
CA SER A 33 18.53 0.47 15.71
C SER A 33 17.93 -0.86 15.24
N THR A 34 17.74 -1.85 16.14
CA THR A 34 17.18 -3.16 15.83
C THR A 34 15.92 -3.48 16.63
N SER A 35 15.27 -2.46 17.19
CA SER A 35 14.01 -2.61 17.92
C SER A 35 12.83 -2.90 16.99
N GLN A 36 11.73 -3.40 17.58
CA GLN A 36 10.46 -3.57 16.89
C GLN A 36 9.91 -2.26 16.31
N SER A 37 10.00 -1.15 17.07
CA SER A 37 9.59 0.18 16.61
C SER A 37 10.42 0.64 15.41
N THR A 38 11.74 0.46 15.46
CA THR A 38 12.64 0.82 14.35
C THR A 38 12.32 0.01 13.09
N ALA A 39 12.05 -1.30 13.22
CA ALA A 39 11.63 -2.12 12.09
C ALA A 39 10.31 -1.64 11.48
N CYS A 40 9.34 -1.25 12.32
CA CYS A 40 8.09 -0.67 11.86
C CYS A 40 8.34 0.64 11.08
N PHE A 41 9.17 1.54 11.60
CA PHE A 41 9.49 2.79 10.91
C PHE A 41 10.21 2.58 9.57
N PHE A 42 11.12 1.61 9.48
CA PHE A 42 11.77 1.25 8.22
C PHE A 42 10.76 0.83 7.16
N LEU A 43 9.77 0.03 7.55
CA LEU A 43 8.72 -0.44 6.64
C LEU A 43 7.74 0.69 6.29
N ALA A 44 7.37 1.55 7.25
CA ALA A 44 6.49 2.69 7.01
C ALA A 44 7.12 3.71 6.03
N ILE A 45 8.40 4.05 6.22
CA ILE A 45 9.15 4.94 5.33
C ILE A 45 9.33 4.30 3.95
N ARG A 46 9.60 2.99 3.89
CA ARG A 46 9.63 2.26 2.61
C ARG A 46 8.28 2.34 1.90
N SER A 47 7.18 2.13 2.62
CA SER A 47 5.83 2.23 2.06
C SER A 47 5.53 3.62 1.50
N THR A 48 5.85 4.70 2.23
CA THR A 48 5.63 6.07 1.71
C THR A 48 6.54 6.38 0.53
N SER A 49 7.80 5.95 0.54
CA SER A 49 8.72 6.08 -0.59
C SER A 49 8.19 5.37 -1.86
N LEU A 50 7.63 4.16 -1.71
CA LEU A 50 7.03 3.43 -2.82
C LEU A 50 5.76 4.12 -3.34
N LEU A 51 4.92 4.68 -2.47
CA LEU A 51 3.74 5.45 -2.86
C LEU A 51 4.12 6.71 -3.64
N LEU A 52 5.18 7.43 -3.21
CA LEU A 52 5.74 8.55 -3.97
C LEU A 52 6.26 8.13 -5.35
N GLY A 53 6.80 6.92 -5.47
CA GLY A 53 7.15 6.35 -6.77
C GLY A 53 5.91 6.02 -7.61
N MET A 54 4.92 5.37 -7.01
CA MET A 54 3.67 4.98 -7.66
C MET A 54 2.93 6.19 -8.25
N SER A 55 2.92 7.34 -7.56
CA SER A 55 2.25 8.55 -8.06
C SER A 55 2.79 9.01 -9.42
N LYS A 56 4.11 8.88 -9.64
CA LYS A 56 4.76 9.15 -10.92
C LYS A 56 4.42 8.12 -11.99
N LEU A 57 4.03 6.92 -11.55
CA LEU A 57 3.65 5.83 -12.44
C LEU A 57 2.13 5.77 -12.73
N LEU A 58 1.35 6.72 -12.21
CA LEU A 58 -0.06 6.92 -12.58
C LEU A 58 -0.23 7.69 -13.89
N LEU A 59 0.89 8.01 -14.57
CA LEU A 59 0.90 8.67 -15.86
C LEU A 59 0.70 7.66 -17.01
N PRO A 60 0.20 8.13 -18.17
CA PRO A 60 -0.08 7.26 -19.31
C PRO A 60 1.11 6.41 -19.74
N GLU A 61 2.33 6.87 -19.54
CA GLU A 61 3.54 6.28 -20.13
C GLU A 61 4.16 5.16 -19.28
N THR A 62 3.71 4.95 -18.04
CA THR A 62 4.44 4.20 -17.00
C THR A 62 3.79 2.86 -16.60
N ARG A 63 3.29 2.15 -17.61
CA ARG A 63 2.11 1.27 -17.55
C ARG A 63 2.26 -0.07 -16.79
N ASP A 64 3.36 -0.79 -16.97
CA ASP A 64 3.65 -2.09 -16.35
C ASP A 64 4.50 -1.95 -15.07
N SER A 65 5.33 -0.91 -15.05
CA SER A 65 6.27 -0.62 -13.97
C SER A 65 5.57 -0.36 -12.63
N SER A 66 4.29 0.04 -12.65
CA SER A 66 3.49 0.26 -11.44
C SER A 66 3.32 -1.01 -10.61
N GLU A 67 3.22 -2.18 -11.23
CA GLU A 67 2.93 -3.44 -10.53
C GLU A 67 4.09 -3.88 -9.64
N VAL A 68 5.33 -3.60 -10.07
CA VAL A 68 6.54 -3.84 -9.27
C VAL A 68 6.51 -3.00 -8.00
N LEU A 69 6.14 -1.72 -8.11
CA LEU A 69 6.02 -0.83 -6.95
C LEU A 69 4.85 -1.24 -6.06
N VAL A 70 3.70 -1.59 -6.63
CA VAL A 70 2.53 -2.10 -5.89
C VAL A 70 2.92 -3.35 -5.09
N ARG A 71 3.58 -4.33 -5.72
CA ARG A 71 4.02 -5.55 -5.03
C ARG A 71 4.97 -5.23 -3.87
N GLY A 72 5.94 -4.35 -4.11
CA GLY A 72 6.85 -3.88 -3.07
C GLY A 72 6.13 -3.16 -1.92
N PHE A 73 5.11 -2.38 -2.25
CA PHE A 73 4.31 -1.63 -1.28
C PHE A 73 3.46 -2.57 -0.44
N LEU A 74 2.75 -3.53 -1.05
CA LEU A 74 1.96 -4.53 -0.35
C LEU A 74 2.82 -5.34 0.63
N GLU A 75 4.00 -5.78 0.19
CA GLU A 75 4.93 -6.47 1.09
C GLU A 75 5.34 -5.59 2.28
N ALA A 76 5.80 -4.36 2.04
CA ALA A 76 6.23 -3.47 3.11
C ALA A 76 5.09 -3.13 4.09
N ARG A 77 3.90 -2.83 3.56
CA ARG A 77 2.70 -2.48 4.32
C ARG A 77 2.21 -3.66 5.18
N ASP A 78 2.12 -4.85 4.59
CA ASP A 78 1.59 -6.02 5.30
C ASP A 78 2.62 -6.55 6.31
N LEU A 79 3.91 -6.41 6.01
CA LEU A 79 4.98 -6.71 6.97
C LEU A 79 4.98 -5.69 8.10
N LEU A 80 4.71 -4.41 7.83
CA LEU A 80 4.53 -3.38 8.88
C LEU A 80 3.41 -3.79 9.82
N MET A 81 2.23 -4.13 9.30
CA MET A 81 1.10 -4.62 10.11
C MET A 81 1.51 -5.82 10.97
N THR A 82 2.23 -6.79 10.38
CA THR A 82 2.74 -7.96 11.08
C THR A 82 3.71 -7.57 12.21
N PHE A 83 4.62 -6.65 11.93
CA PHE A 83 5.66 -6.20 12.87
C PHE A 83 5.09 -5.35 14.01
N ARG A 84 3.90 -4.78 13.85
CA ARG A 84 3.23 -4.07 14.93
C ARG A 84 2.64 -4.99 16.00
N PHE A 85 2.39 -6.28 15.73
CA PHE A 85 1.82 -7.15 16.76
C PHE A 85 2.73 -7.29 18.00
N ASP A 86 2.18 -6.99 19.17
CA ASP A 86 2.92 -6.97 20.43
C ASP A 86 3.06 -8.37 21.06
N GLU A 87 3.86 -9.24 20.43
CA GLU A 87 4.06 -10.60 20.92
C GLU A 87 5.48 -11.12 20.66
N LYS A 88 5.86 -12.15 21.41
CA LYS A 88 7.18 -12.78 21.30
C LYS A 88 7.47 -13.33 19.90
N GLY A 89 6.46 -13.90 19.23
CA GLY A 89 6.61 -14.43 17.86
C GLY A 89 7.05 -13.36 16.86
N THR A 90 6.40 -12.19 16.90
CA THR A 90 6.76 -11.03 16.08
C THR A 90 8.16 -10.51 16.40
N ARG A 91 8.51 -10.35 17.68
CA ARG A 91 9.85 -9.88 18.07
C ARG A 91 10.96 -10.80 17.57
N ASN A 92 10.77 -12.11 17.70
CA ASN A 92 11.72 -13.10 17.15
C ASN A 92 11.86 -12.93 15.63
N LYS A 93 10.74 -12.83 14.91
CA LYS A 93 10.73 -12.63 13.45
C LYS A 93 11.51 -11.38 13.04
N ILE A 94 11.37 -10.28 13.79
CA ILE A 94 12.10 -9.03 13.55
C ILE A 94 13.59 -9.20 13.77
N THR A 95 14.02 -9.91 14.81
CA THR A 95 15.44 -10.28 14.99
C THR A 95 15.96 -11.06 13.78
N PHE A 96 15.23 -12.08 13.32
CA PHE A 96 15.59 -12.83 12.11
C PHE A 96 15.64 -11.95 10.85
N TRP A 97 14.79 -10.93 10.77
CA TRP A 97 14.75 -9.98 9.66
C TRP A 97 15.96 -9.05 9.65
N PHE A 98 16.34 -8.47 10.80
CA PHE A 98 17.57 -7.66 10.92
C PHE A 98 18.84 -8.47 10.67
N ASP A 99 18.86 -9.75 11.05
CA ASP A 99 19.96 -10.68 10.75
C ASP A 99 20.09 -11.02 9.25
N GLY A 100 19.17 -10.55 8.39
CA GLY A 100 19.17 -10.84 6.95
C GLY A 100 18.85 -12.30 6.60
N LYS A 101 18.24 -13.07 7.50
CA LYS A 101 17.96 -14.50 7.27
C LYS A 101 16.78 -14.65 6.32
N LEU A 102 16.98 -15.30 5.16
CA LEU A 102 16.03 -15.40 4.04
C LEU A 102 14.82 -16.36 4.24
N GLY A 103 14.54 -16.76 5.49
CA GLY A 103 13.42 -17.64 5.84
C GLY A 103 12.05 -16.95 5.75
N THR A 104 11.15 -17.17 6.70
CA THR A 104 9.82 -16.55 6.71
C THR A 104 9.82 -15.11 7.26
N SER A 105 10.99 -14.55 7.58
CA SER A 105 11.17 -13.23 8.22
C SER A 105 10.72 -12.07 7.32
N TRP A 106 10.89 -12.19 6.00
CA TRP A 106 10.50 -11.16 5.01
C TRP A 106 9.04 -11.27 4.55
N LYS A 107 8.37 -12.39 4.84
CA LYS A 107 6.97 -12.62 4.43
C LYS A 107 5.99 -12.08 5.47
N PRO A 108 4.99 -11.29 5.11
CA PRO A 108 3.92 -10.92 6.05
C PRO A 108 3.14 -12.13 6.57
N ASP A 109 2.59 -12.04 7.79
CA ASP A 109 1.62 -13.01 8.29
C ASP A 109 0.20 -12.56 7.93
N HIS A 110 -0.19 -12.81 6.67
CA HIS A 110 -1.49 -12.37 6.15
C HIS A 110 -2.66 -12.96 6.94
N LYS A 111 -2.57 -14.24 7.34
CA LYS A 111 -3.64 -14.89 8.12
C LYS A 111 -3.89 -14.13 9.41
N LYS A 112 -2.82 -13.77 10.13
CA LYS A 112 -2.93 -13.02 11.36
C LYS A 112 -3.45 -11.59 11.14
N CYS A 113 -2.95 -10.91 10.11
CA CYS A 113 -3.41 -9.57 9.75
C CYS A 113 -4.91 -9.57 9.39
N GLU A 114 -5.37 -10.54 8.60
CA GLU A 114 -6.77 -10.68 8.21
C GLU A 114 -7.67 -10.99 9.40
N GLN A 115 -7.27 -11.90 10.29
CA GLN A 115 -7.99 -12.18 11.54
C GLN A 115 -8.09 -10.95 12.45
N PHE A 116 -7.05 -10.12 12.49
CA PHE A 116 -7.09 -8.87 13.25
C PHE A 116 -8.06 -7.88 12.61
N MET A 117 -8.01 -7.69 11.29
CA MET A 117 -8.94 -6.79 10.58
C MET A 117 -10.40 -7.26 10.71
N GLU A 118 -10.64 -8.57 10.67
CA GLU A 118 -11.98 -9.14 10.86
C GLU A 118 -12.55 -8.82 12.25
N ARG A 119 -11.74 -8.90 13.31
CA ARG A 119 -12.15 -8.52 14.68
C ARG A 119 -12.55 -7.04 14.80
N LEU A 120 -12.04 -6.19 13.92
CA LEU A 120 -12.36 -4.77 13.85
C LEU A 120 -13.59 -4.48 12.98
N GLY A 121 -14.28 -5.51 12.49
CA GLY A 121 -15.41 -5.35 11.56
C GLY A 121 -14.99 -5.10 10.11
N HIS A 122 -13.70 -5.17 9.79
CA HIS A 122 -13.15 -5.00 8.44
C HIS A 122 -12.83 -6.35 7.80
N GLY A 123 -13.85 -7.22 7.69
CA GLY A 123 -13.74 -8.51 7.01
C GLY A 123 -13.46 -8.35 5.50
N GLY A 124 -12.87 -9.39 4.88
CA GLY A 124 -12.69 -9.44 3.42
C GLY A 124 -11.51 -8.64 2.86
N SER A 125 -10.52 -8.29 3.68
CA SER A 125 -9.32 -7.54 3.24
C SER A 125 -8.47 -8.26 2.18
N ARG A 126 -8.57 -9.61 2.10
CA ARG A 126 -7.95 -10.48 1.07
C ARG A 126 -6.47 -10.14 0.81
N LEU A 127 -5.72 -9.86 1.88
CA LEU A 127 -4.32 -9.46 1.83
C LEU A 127 -3.49 -10.53 1.14
N ALA A 128 -3.68 -11.80 1.53
CA ALA A 128 -2.94 -12.92 0.95
C ALA A 128 -3.21 -13.07 -0.55
N THR A 129 -4.48 -12.95 -0.96
CA THR A 129 -4.88 -13.04 -2.37
C THR A 129 -4.28 -11.91 -3.19
N LYS A 130 -4.42 -10.66 -2.74
CA LYS A 130 -3.88 -9.48 -3.44
C LYS A 130 -2.35 -9.54 -3.56
N TRP A 131 -1.66 -9.92 -2.49
CA TRP A 131 -0.21 -10.09 -2.52
C TRP A 131 0.23 -11.22 -3.46
N SER A 132 -0.49 -12.35 -3.49
CA SER A 132 -0.21 -13.47 -4.39
C SER A 132 -0.40 -13.10 -5.87
N GLN A 133 -1.50 -12.41 -6.19
CA GLN A 133 -1.78 -11.90 -7.52
C GLN A 133 -0.67 -10.94 -7.98
N MET A 134 -0.37 -9.91 -7.18
CA MET A 134 0.69 -8.95 -7.51
C MET A 134 2.07 -9.57 -7.54
N THR A 135 2.33 -10.57 -6.69
CA THR A 135 3.57 -11.33 -6.77
C THR A 135 3.65 -12.02 -8.11
N THR A 136 2.61 -12.73 -8.55
CA THR A 136 2.61 -13.43 -9.86
C THR A 136 2.82 -12.48 -11.03
N LEU A 137 2.21 -11.29 -10.99
CA LEU A 137 2.37 -10.26 -12.03
C LEU A 137 3.78 -9.63 -12.05
N ALA A 138 4.41 -9.47 -10.89
CA ALA A 138 5.73 -8.85 -10.78
C ALA A 138 6.90 -9.85 -10.69
N HIS A 139 6.63 -11.15 -10.46
CA HIS A 139 7.61 -12.17 -10.12
C HIS A 139 7.04 -13.62 -10.17
N PRO A 140 7.85 -14.65 -10.53
CA PRO A 140 9.18 -14.60 -11.11
C PRO A 140 9.22 -13.95 -12.50
N THR A 141 10.42 -13.59 -12.95
CA THR A 141 10.68 -12.80 -14.18
C THR A 141 9.96 -13.31 -15.41
N ARG A 142 9.75 -14.63 -15.56
CA ARG A 142 8.99 -15.19 -16.68
C ARG A 142 7.55 -14.65 -16.72
N PHE A 143 6.82 -14.71 -15.60
CA PHE A 143 5.43 -14.24 -15.56
C PHE A 143 5.36 -12.72 -15.68
N ALA A 144 6.29 -12.01 -15.04
CA ALA A 144 6.40 -10.56 -15.19
C ALA A 144 6.63 -10.14 -16.65
N ALA A 145 7.56 -10.80 -17.35
CA ALA A 145 7.80 -10.55 -18.77
C ALA A 145 6.58 -10.88 -19.64
N GLN A 146 5.87 -11.99 -19.35
CA GLN A 146 4.63 -12.33 -20.04
C GLN A 146 3.55 -11.27 -19.81
N ASN A 147 3.42 -10.75 -18.59
CA ASN A 147 2.46 -9.69 -18.29
C ASN A 147 2.81 -8.39 -19.02
N SER A 148 4.08 -7.97 -19.02
CA SER A 148 4.54 -6.79 -19.78
C SER A 148 4.24 -6.93 -21.28
N VAL A 149 4.46 -8.12 -21.86
CA VAL A 149 4.12 -8.38 -23.28
C VAL A 149 2.62 -8.30 -23.52
N TYR A 150 1.80 -8.91 -22.65
CA TYR A 150 0.34 -8.87 -22.78
C TYR A 150 -0.19 -7.43 -22.69
N ALA A 151 0.26 -6.67 -21.69
CA ALA A 151 -0.08 -5.27 -21.54
C ALA A 151 0.31 -4.48 -22.78
N ALA A 152 1.58 -4.59 -23.23
CA ALA A 152 2.06 -3.91 -24.43
C ALA A 152 1.26 -4.25 -25.70
N ALA A 153 0.88 -5.53 -25.88
CA ALA A 153 0.10 -5.99 -27.02
C ALA A 153 -1.34 -5.43 -27.00
N LEU A 154 -2.01 -5.47 -25.83
CA LEU A 154 -3.36 -4.90 -25.66
C LEU A 154 -3.37 -3.41 -26.02
N TRP A 155 -2.34 -2.68 -25.59
CA TRP A 155 -2.16 -1.26 -25.90
C TRP A 155 -1.88 -0.97 -27.37
N ALA A 156 -1.02 -1.77 -28.01
CA ALA A 156 -0.72 -1.60 -29.43
C ALA A 156 -1.97 -1.85 -30.30
N ALA A 157 -2.82 -2.79 -29.88
CA ALA A 157 -4.08 -3.09 -30.56
C ALA A 157 -5.17 -2.02 -30.30
N ASN A 158 -5.22 -1.46 -29.09
CA ASN A 158 -6.22 -0.46 -28.68
C ASN A 158 -5.54 0.75 -28.00
N PRO A 159 -4.92 1.66 -28.77
CA PRO A 159 -4.30 2.84 -28.19
C PRO A 159 -5.35 3.72 -27.50
N PRO A 160 -5.11 4.20 -26.27
CA PRO A 160 -6.06 5.03 -25.56
C PRO A 160 -6.16 6.38 -26.25
N ARG A 161 -7.36 6.94 -26.30
CA ARG A 161 -7.50 8.38 -26.48
C ARG A 161 -7.12 9.05 -25.18
N ILE A 162 -6.34 10.13 -25.26
CA ILE A 162 -5.90 10.90 -24.08
C ILE A 162 -7.11 11.36 -23.24
N GLU A 163 -8.22 11.65 -23.91
CA GLU A 163 -9.50 12.08 -23.33
C GLU A 163 -10.16 11.01 -22.42
N ASP A 164 -9.91 9.72 -22.68
CA ASP A 164 -10.51 8.60 -21.92
C ASP A 164 -9.59 8.09 -20.79
N TYR A 165 -8.37 8.64 -20.70
CA TYR A 165 -7.32 8.08 -19.85
C TYR A 165 -7.65 8.09 -18.36
N ILE A 166 -8.22 9.19 -17.86
CA ILE A 166 -8.60 9.32 -16.44
C ILE A 166 -9.66 8.26 -16.09
N SER A 167 -10.62 8.02 -16.99
CA SER A 167 -11.62 6.97 -16.80
C SER A 167 -11.02 5.57 -16.85
N MET A 168 -10.01 5.34 -17.70
CA MET A 168 -9.31 4.04 -17.76
C MET A 168 -8.44 3.78 -16.52
N MET A 169 -7.85 4.83 -15.96
CA MET A 169 -6.99 4.75 -14.77
C MET A 169 -7.74 4.87 -13.46
N GLU A 170 -9.04 5.17 -13.49
CA GLU A 170 -9.88 5.32 -12.30
C GLU A 170 -9.64 4.19 -11.26
N PRO A 171 -9.60 2.90 -11.64
CA PRO A 171 -9.32 1.83 -10.67
C PRO A 171 -7.91 1.90 -10.07
N LYS A 172 -6.88 2.23 -10.87
CA LYS A 172 -5.49 2.34 -10.41
C LYS A 172 -5.29 3.55 -9.50
N ILE A 173 -5.91 4.69 -9.84
CA ILE A 173 -5.94 5.89 -8.99
C ILE A 173 -6.64 5.57 -7.68
N ALA A 174 -7.79 4.89 -7.74
CA ALA A 174 -8.53 4.50 -6.56
C ALA A 174 -7.76 3.53 -5.65
N ASP A 175 -7.06 2.56 -6.22
CA ASP A 175 -6.18 1.64 -5.47
C ASP A 175 -4.99 2.38 -4.84
N TYR A 176 -4.40 3.37 -5.54
CA TYR A 176 -3.34 4.23 -5.01
C TYR A 176 -3.82 5.08 -3.81
N LEU A 177 -4.95 5.78 -3.94
CA LEU A 177 -5.50 6.61 -2.87
C LEU A 177 -5.90 5.76 -1.65
N THR A 178 -6.50 4.59 -1.89
CA THR A 178 -6.79 3.62 -0.83
C THR A 178 -5.52 3.11 -0.15
N SER A 179 -4.43 2.95 -0.90
CA SER A 179 -3.13 2.54 -0.35
C SER A 179 -2.53 3.60 0.58
N ILE A 180 -2.67 4.90 0.25
CA ILE A 180 -2.32 6.01 1.15
C ILE A 180 -3.17 5.95 2.43
N ALA A 181 -4.49 5.87 2.29
CA ALA A 181 -5.39 5.80 3.45
C ALA A 181 -5.05 4.60 4.36
N THR A 182 -4.69 3.46 3.77
CA THR A 182 -4.31 2.25 4.51
C THR A 182 -2.99 2.44 5.27
N ILE A 183 -1.96 3.04 4.66
CA ILE A 183 -0.69 3.26 5.37
C ILE A 183 -0.85 4.26 6.51
N ILE A 184 -1.69 5.29 6.36
CA ILE A 184 -2.03 6.21 7.46
C ILE A 184 -2.58 5.38 8.63
N VAL A 185 -3.62 4.57 8.41
CA VAL A 185 -4.22 3.73 9.46
C VAL A 185 -3.17 2.85 10.10
N ILE A 186 -2.41 2.09 9.32
CA ILE A 186 -1.43 1.14 9.87
C ILE A 186 -0.31 1.85 10.65
N ALA A 187 0.07 3.07 10.26
CA ALA A 187 1.10 3.84 10.95
C ALA A 187 0.58 4.53 12.23
N THR A 188 -0.70 4.87 12.31
CA THR A 188 -1.22 5.72 13.40
C THR A 188 -2.18 5.00 14.34
N ILE A 189 -2.81 3.90 13.95
CA ILE A 189 -3.82 3.23 14.78
C ILE A 189 -3.21 2.69 16.06
N ASP A 190 -3.75 3.04 17.22
CA ASP A 190 -3.29 2.53 18.51
C ASP A 190 -4.39 1.65 19.14
N MET A 191 -4.13 0.35 19.23
CA MET A 191 -5.12 -0.64 19.68
C MET A 191 -4.47 -1.79 20.44
N PRO A 192 -5.21 -2.43 21.37
CA PRO A 192 -4.72 -3.60 22.09
C PRO A 192 -4.18 -4.70 21.16
N GLY A 193 -2.99 -5.19 21.46
CA GLY A 193 -2.30 -6.21 20.67
C GLY A 193 -1.38 -5.65 19.58
N LEU A 194 -1.33 -4.34 19.37
CA LEU A 194 -0.32 -3.66 18.56
C LEU A 194 0.58 -2.78 19.45
N ILE A 195 1.85 -2.63 19.08
CA ILE A 195 2.71 -1.60 19.65
C ILE A 195 2.31 -0.23 19.10
N SER A 196 2.26 0.79 19.95
CA SER A 196 2.10 2.18 19.51
C SER A 196 3.39 2.67 18.83
N LEU A 197 3.26 3.39 17.71
CA LEU A 197 4.40 4.06 17.07
C LEU A 197 4.60 5.48 17.62
N GLY A 198 3.61 6.03 18.33
CA GLY A 198 3.67 7.35 18.94
C GLY A 198 3.84 8.49 17.94
N CYS A 199 3.25 8.35 16.75
CA CYS A 199 3.20 9.44 15.76
C CYS A 199 2.32 10.58 16.29
N ASP A 200 2.79 11.81 16.10
CA ASP A 200 2.08 13.02 16.49
C ASP A 200 1.08 13.44 15.40
N LEU A 201 -0.21 13.27 15.68
CA LEU A 201 -1.28 13.58 14.73
C LEU A 201 -1.43 15.09 14.49
N ASP A 202 -1.02 15.94 15.44
CA ASP A 202 -1.09 17.40 15.28
C ASP A 202 -0.12 17.90 14.18
N ARG A 203 0.92 17.10 13.87
CA ARG A 203 1.86 17.36 12.76
C ARG A 203 1.37 16.84 11.42
N MET A 204 0.22 16.17 11.39
CA MET A 204 -0.38 15.57 10.20
C MET A 204 -1.86 15.96 10.08
N PRO A 205 -2.19 17.28 10.06
CA PRO A 205 -3.55 17.77 10.26
C PRO A 205 -4.55 17.35 9.18
N ASN A 206 -4.08 16.94 8.00
CA ASN A 206 -4.96 16.64 6.87
C ASN A 206 -5.24 15.14 6.68
N ILE A 207 -4.58 14.25 7.43
CA ILE A 207 -4.64 12.80 7.17
C ILE A 207 -6.02 12.19 7.44
N ASP A 208 -6.72 12.67 8.47
CA ASP A 208 -8.05 12.13 8.81
C ASP A 208 -9.10 12.58 7.82
N LYS A 209 -9.05 13.86 7.41
CA LYS A 209 -9.93 14.38 6.37
C LYS A 209 -9.72 13.62 5.04
N PHE A 210 -8.46 13.39 4.68
CA PHE A 210 -8.12 12.60 3.50
C PHE A 210 -8.68 11.17 3.58
N ARG A 211 -8.52 10.50 4.73
CA ARG A 211 -9.06 9.14 4.93
C ARG A 211 -10.58 9.10 4.80
N GLU A 212 -11.30 10.05 5.40
CA GLU A 212 -12.75 10.15 5.28
C GLU A 212 -13.19 10.33 3.83
N ASP A 213 -12.50 11.20 3.09
CA ASP A 213 -12.81 11.47 1.68
C ASP A 213 -12.51 10.26 0.79
N VAL A 214 -11.41 9.54 1.02
CA VAL A 214 -11.11 8.25 0.35
C VAL A 214 -12.20 7.21 0.65
N CYS A 215 -12.57 7.05 1.93
CA CYS A 215 -13.61 6.10 2.32
C CYS A 215 -14.95 6.40 1.63
N ARG A 216 -15.31 7.67 1.51
CA ARG A 216 -16.59 8.11 0.95
C ARG A 216 -16.63 8.05 -0.58
N VAL A 217 -15.56 8.48 -1.25
CA VAL A 217 -15.55 8.72 -2.71
C VAL A 217 -14.87 7.57 -3.46
N VAL A 218 -13.77 7.05 -2.92
CA VAL A 218 -12.88 6.13 -3.63
C VAL A 218 -13.25 4.66 -3.38
N LEU A 219 -13.55 4.26 -2.14
CA LEU A 219 -13.89 2.86 -1.85
C LEU A 219 -15.08 2.32 -2.65
N PRO A 220 -16.15 3.08 -2.93
CA PRO A 220 -17.25 2.61 -3.78
C PRO A 220 -16.81 2.20 -5.18
N ILE A 221 -15.80 2.88 -5.76
CA ILE A 221 -15.23 2.55 -7.08
C ILE A 221 -14.60 1.16 -7.05
N LEU A 222 -13.84 0.87 -5.99
CA LEU A 222 -13.14 -0.41 -5.83
C LEU A 222 -14.07 -1.59 -5.53
N ASN A 223 -15.29 -1.29 -5.06
CA ASN A 223 -16.32 -2.28 -4.71
C ASN A 223 -17.30 -2.58 -5.85
N LYS A 224 -17.22 -1.85 -6.98
CA LYS A 224 -17.97 -2.19 -8.21
C LYS A 224 -17.61 -3.62 -8.63
N ARG A 225 -18.61 -4.44 -8.96
CA ARG A 225 -18.37 -5.79 -9.48
C ARG A 225 -17.92 -5.70 -10.93
N ASP A 226 -17.28 -6.74 -11.47
CA ASP A 226 -16.85 -6.77 -12.87
C ASP A 226 -18.01 -6.56 -13.86
N SER A 227 -19.24 -6.93 -13.48
CA SER A 227 -20.48 -6.65 -14.23
C SER A 227 -20.84 -5.17 -14.34
N ASP A 228 -20.28 -4.34 -13.45
CA ASP A 228 -20.61 -2.93 -13.26
C ASP A 228 -19.53 -2.02 -13.85
N LEU A 229 -18.46 -2.60 -14.40
CA LEU A 229 -17.32 -1.88 -14.97
C LEU A 229 -17.47 -1.78 -16.49
N PRO A 230 -17.09 -0.64 -17.11
CA PRO A 230 -17.02 -0.52 -18.56
C PRO A 230 -16.13 -1.62 -19.15
N SER A 231 -16.43 -2.09 -20.36
CA SER A 231 -15.63 -3.11 -21.06
C SER A 231 -14.18 -2.68 -21.33
N SER A 232 -13.87 -1.39 -21.21
CA SER A 232 -12.54 -0.79 -21.28
C SER A 232 -11.80 -0.73 -19.94
N SER A 233 -12.38 -1.26 -18.85
CA SER A 233 -11.80 -1.23 -17.52
C SER A 233 -10.60 -2.17 -17.39
N TYR A 234 -9.56 -1.72 -16.70
CA TYR A 234 -8.38 -2.53 -16.38
C TYR A 234 -8.66 -3.73 -15.47
N ARG A 235 -9.82 -3.77 -14.82
CA ARG A 235 -10.25 -4.90 -13.99
C ARG A 235 -11.10 -5.93 -14.75
N SER A 236 -11.59 -5.61 -15.95
CA SER A 236 -12.36 -6.54 -16.79
C SER A 236 -11.51 -7.44 -17.69
N SER A 237 -10.18 -7.33 -17.59
CA SER A 237 -9.18 -8.16 -18.30
C SER A 237 -8.46 -9.10 -17.37
#